data_AF-A0A1V9WZ96-F1
#
_entry.id   AF-A0A1V9WZ96-F1
#
_cell.length_a   1.000
_cell.length_b   1.000
_cell.length_c   1.000
_cell.angle_alpha   90.00
_cell.angle_beta   90.00
_cell.angle_gamma   90.00
#
_symmetry.space_group_name_H-M   'P 1'
#
loop_
_entity.id
_entity.type
_entity.pdbx_description
1 polymer ?
#
loop_
_entity_poly.entity_id
_entity_poly.type
_entity_poly.pdbx_seq_one_letter_code
_entity_poly.pdbx_strand_id
1 'polypeptide(L)'
;MWKSSLFVLANLIHFTPLSLKRWFATWFHGQPHLGEATASFLCKQALYASWFMARDELDKVDKRDDAFLKRSWRLLSFYYGTRDHWCPFEYFDDMRKDYPQADISLCDKNIEHAFVLDEGSTEHMAKYTAEKCKGVL
;
A
#
# COMPACT_ATOMS: atom_id res chain seq x y z
N MET A 1 9.87 -0.56 26.04
CA MET A 1 11.33 -0.78 25.92
C MET A 1 11.89 -0.60 24.50
N TRP A 2 11.07 -0.53 23.44
CA TRP A 2 11.50 -0.39 22.03
C TRP A 2 11.93 1.02 21.56
N LYS A 3 11.72 2.06 22.39
CA LYS A 3 11.99 3.45 21.98
C LYS A 3 13.49 3.78 21.84
N SER A 4 14.39 3.04 22.50
CA SER A 4 15.81 3.39 22.58
C SER A 4 16.61 3.04 21.31
N SER A 5 16.44 1.84 20.76
CA SER A 5 17.19 1.38 19.58
C SER A 5 16.81 2.14 18.30
N LEU A 6 15.52 2.35 18.06
CA LEU A 6 15.02 3.14 16.93
C LEU A 6 15.42 4.61 17.02
N PHE A 7 15.45 5.17 18.23
CA PHE A 7 15.92 6.53 18.44
C PHE A 7 17.40 6.67 18.07
N VAL A 8 18.25 5.74 18.51
CA VAL A 8 19.67 5.73 18.13
C VAL A 8 19.82 5.61 16.62
N LEU A 9 19.14 4.67 15.97
CA LEU A 9 19.19 4.47 14.52
C LEU A 9 18.74 5.73 13.74
N ALA A 10 17.63 6.35 14.14
CA ALA A 10 17.10 7.55 13.49
C ALA A 10 18.06 8.75 13.63
N ASN A 11 18.74 8.90 14.76
CA ASN A 11 19.74 9.96 14.92
C ASN A 11 21.00 9.67 14.09
N LEU A 12 21.48 8.42 14.06
CA LEU A 12 22.61 8.02 13.20
C LEU A 12 22.32 8.35 11.74
N ILE A 13 21.14 7.94 11.24
CA ILE A 13 20.71 8.25 9.87
C ILE A 13 20.60 9.78 9.70
N HIS A 14 20.01 10.50 10.65
CA HIS A 14 19.84 11.96 10.52
C HIS A 14 21.16 12.71 10.36
N PHE A 15 22.16 12.40 11.18
CA PHE A 15 23.47 13.09 11.17
C PHE A 15 24.41 12.63 10.05
N THR A 16 24.10 11.54 9.36
CA THR A 16 24.86 11.14 8.18
C THR A 16 24.82 12.26 7.13
N PRO A 17 25.98 12.65 6.56
CA PRO A 17 26.03 13.69 5.53
C PRO A 17 25.14 13.37 4.33
N LEU A 18 24.47 14.39 3.78
CA LEU A 18 23.55 14.23 2.66
C LEU A 18 24.22 13.60 1.43
N SER A 19 25.48 13.93 1.17
CA SER A 19 26.26 13.35 0.08
C SER A 19 26.39 11.82 0.21
N LEU A 20 26.58 11.32 1.43
CA LEU A 20 26.69 9.88 1.68
C LEU A 20 25.33 9.18 1.52
N LYS A 21 24.26 9.81 2.01
CA LYS A 21 22.87 9.31 1.83
C LYS A 21 22.52 9.22 0.35
N ARG A 22 22.78 10.28 -0.42
CA ARG A 22 22.53 10.33 -1.87
C ARG A 22 23.34 9.28 -2.59
N TRP A 23 24.64 9.16 -2.29
CA TRP A 23 25.48 8.13 -2.89
C TRP A 23 24.91 6.73 -2.66
N PHE A 24 24.56 6.40 -1.42
CA PHE A 24 24.00 5.10 -1.07
C PHE A 24 22.64 4.85 -1.73
N ALA A 25 21.74 5.85 -1.68
CA ALA A 25 20.40 5.73 -2.24
C ALA A 25 20.42 5.59 -3.78
N THR A 26 21.28 6.36 -4.46
CA THR A 26 21.46 6.23 -5.91
C THR A 26 22.07 4.88 -6.28
N TRP A 27 23.03 4.38 -5.50
CA TRP A 27 23.60 3.05 -5.68
C TRP A 27 22.53 1.95 -5.53
N PHE A 28 21.66 2.07 -4.52
CA PHE A 28 20.62 1.08 -4.25
C PHE A 28 19.50 1.06 -5.31
N HIS A 29 19.03 2.23 -5.75
CA HIS A 29 17.93 2.33 -6.72
C HIS A 29 18.40 2.28 -8.18
N GLY A 30 19.70 2.44 -8.45
CA GLY A 30 20.25 2.50 -9.82
C GLY A 30 19.83 3.76 -10.61
N GLN A 31 19.06 4.67 -10.01
CA GLN A 31 18.53 5.86 -10.65
C GLN A 31 18.79 7.12 -9.79
N PRO A 32 19.47 8.15 -10.33
CA PRO A 32 19.86 9.34 -9.55
C PRO A 32 18.70 10.14 -8.94
N HIS A 33 17.57 10.27 -9.65
CA HIS A 33 16.43 11.05 -9.17
C HIS A 33 15.72 10.37 -7.97
N LEU A 34 15.61 9.03 -7.99
CA LEU A 34 15.14 8.25 -6.84
C LEU A 34 16.11 8.37 -5.67
N GLY A 35 17.42 8.35 -5.94
CA GLY A 35 18.44 8.52 -4.91
C GLY A 35 18.35 9.85 -4.17
N GLU A 36 18.07 10.94 -4.89
CA GLU A 36 17.86 12.26 -4.27
C GLU A 36 16.59 12.33 -3.43
N ALA A 37 15.47 11.85 -3.95
CA ALA A 37 14.21 11.77 -3.22
C ALA A 37 14.38 10.95 -1.93
N THR A 38 14.88 9.72 -2.05
CA THR A 38 15.14 8.83 -0.91
C THR A 38 16.06 9.48 0.12
N ALA A 39 17.16 10.12 -0.31
CA ALA A 39 18.09 10.77 0.62
C ALA A 39 17.45 11.93 1.40
N SER A 40 16.48 12.65 0.81
CA SER A 40 15.74 13.71 1.49
C SER A 40 14.78 13.18 2.57
N PHE A 41 14.23 11.98 2.37
CA PHE A 41 13.38 11.29 3.35
C PHE A 41 14.17 10.52 4.40
N LEU A 42 15.48 10.31 4.23
CA LEU A 42 16.37 9.76 5.26
C LEU A 42 16.72 10.80 6.34
N CYS A 43 15.69 11.30 7.02
CA CYS A 43 15.80 12.22 8.13
C CYS A 43 14.95 11.76 9.33
N LYS A 44 15.28 12.32 10.50
CA LYS A 44 14.64 11.96 11.77
C LYS A 44 13.12 12.14 11.69
N GLN A 45 12.67 13.25 11.11
CA GLN A 45 11.27 13.65 11.03
C GLN A 45 10.44 12.67 10.22
N ALA A 46 10.88 12.34 9.00
CA ALA A 46 10.20 11.37 8.15
C ALA A 46 10.16 9.98 8.79
N LEU A 47 11.28 9.52 9.37
CA LEU A 47 11.31 8.22 10.06
C LEU A 47 10.33 8.15 11.23
N TYR A 48 10.26 9.20 12.08
CA TYR A 48 9.29 9.23 13.17
C TYR A 48 7.85 9.31 12.69
N ALA A 49 7.57 10.12 11.67
CA ALA A 49 6.23 10.27 11.14
C ALA A 49 5.73 8.95 10.52
N SER A 50 6.53 8.33 9.65
CA SER A 50 6.20 7.03 9.05
C SER A 50 6.03 5.95 10.10
N TRP A 51 6.90 5.92 11.12
CA TRP A 51 6.80 4.96 12.22
C TRP A 51 5.54 5.17 13.05
N PHE A 52 5.25 6.42 13.41
CA PHE A 52 4.07 6.76 14.19
C PHE A 52 2.80 6.36 13.45
N MET A 53 2.68 6.67 12.15
CA MET A 53 1.55 6.27 11.33
C MET A 53 1.41 4.75 11.24
N ALA A 54 2.50 4.03 10.95
CA ALA A 54 2.48 2.57 10.87
C ALA A 54 2.05 1.93 12.19
N ARG A 55 2.55 2.44 13.33
CA ARG A 55 2.11 1.96 14.64
C ARG A 55 0.64 2.28 14.90
N ASP A 56 0.22 3.51 14.64
CA ASP A 56 -1.15 3.95 14.90
C ASP A 56 -2.16 3.14 14.06
N GLU A 57 -1.81 2.83 12.81
CA GLU A 57 -2.59 1.95 11.93
C GLU A 57 -2.64 0.52 12.47
N LEU A 58 -1.51 -0.08 12.85
CA LEU A 58 -1.49 -1.43 13.42
C LEU A 58 -2.23 -1.52 14.77
N ASP A 59 -2.20 -0.47 15.58
CA ASP A 59 -2.88 -0.41 16.88
C ASP A 59 -4.41 -0.22 16.71
N LYS A 60 -4.87 0.46 15.64
CA LYS A 60 -6.30 0.81 15.43
C LYS A 60 -7.02 -0.04 14.38
N VAL A 61 -6.31 -0.51 13.37
CA VAL A 61 -6.83 -1.20 12.18
C VAL A 61 -6.24 -2.61 12.14
N ASP A 62 -6.47 -3.36 13.21
CA ASP A 62 -6.05 -4.76 13.31
C ASP A 62 -7.05 -5.73 12.64
N LYS A 63 -8.31 -5.31 12.49
CA LYS A 63 -9.39 -6.18 12.02
C LYS A 63 -10.24 -5.51 10.95
N ARG A 64 -10.73 -6.33 10.02
CA ARG A 64 -11.73 -5.94 9.02
C ARG A 64 -13.03 -5.52 9.73
N ASP A 65 -13.61 -4.39 9.31
CA ASP A 65 -14.88 -3.91 9.86
C ASP A 65 -16.07 -4.68 9.27
N ASP A 66 -16.27 -5.90 9.78
CA ASP A 66 -17.37 -6.77 9.36
C ASP A 66 -18.76 -6.16 9.64
N ALA A 67 -18.87 -5.29 10.66
CA ALA A 67 -20.12 -4.62 10.99
C ALA A 67 -20.49 -3.59 9.92
N PHE A 68 -19.51 -2.88 9.34
CA PHE A 68 -19.71 -2.05 8.15
C PHE A 68 -20.05 -2.91 6.94
N LEU A 69 -19.27 -3.96 6.65
CA LEU A 69 -19.51 -4.77 5.46
C LEU A 69 -20.91 -5.41 5.46
N LYS A 70 -21.39 -5.91 6.60
CA LYS A 70 -22.74 -6.47 6.71
C LYS A 70 -23.85 -5.48 6.32
N ARG A 71 -23.67 -4.18 6.58
CA ARG A 71 -24.66 -3.14 6.24
C ARG A 71 -24.50 -2.58 4.83
N SER A 72 -23.32 -2.65 4.23
CA SER A 72 -22.99 -1.92 3.00
C SER A 72 -22.48 -2.76 1.83
N TRP A 73 -22.37 -4.09 1.97
CA TRP A 73 -21.77 -4.95 0.93
C TRP A 73 -22.37 -4.76 -0.47
N ARG A 74 -23.65 -4.41 -0.58
CA ARG A 74 -24.35 -4.16 -1.86
C ARG A 74 -23.85 -2.93 -2.62
N LEU A 75 -23.13 -2.04 -1.94
CA LEU A 75 -22.59 -0.79 -2.48
C LEU A 75 -21.08 -0.89 -2.77
N LEU A 76 -20.47 -2.04 -2.45
CA LEU A 76 -19.03 -2.25 -2.54
C LEU A 76 -18.72 -3.30 -3.59
N SER A 77 -17.66 -3.06 -4.36
CA SER A 77 -17.06 -4.03 -5.27
C SER A 77 -15.62 -4.22 -4.85
N PHE A 78 -15.21 -5.46 -4.62
CA PHE A 78 -13.86 -5.82 -4.22
C PHE A 78 -13.12 -6.46 -5.39
N TYR A 79 -11.97 -5.89 -5.74
CA TYR A 79 -11.15 -6.34 -6.85
C TYR A 79 -9.77 -6.73 -6.36
N TYR A 80 -9.44 -8.01 -6.50
CA TYR A 80 -8.17 -8.60 -6.07
C TYR A 80 -7.30 -8.97 -7.26
N GLY A 81 -5.98 -8.85 -7.13
CA GLY A 81 -5.02 -9.34 -8.11
C GLY A 81 -4.43 -10.68 -7.70
N THR A 82 -4.20 -11.59 -8.65
CA THR A 82 -3.52 -12.88 -8.36
C THR A 82 -2.05 -12.73 -7.95
N ARG A 83 -1.45 -11.56 -8.18
CA ARG A 83 -0.03 -11.27 -7.92
C ARG A 83 0.16 -9.96 -7.17
N ASP A 84 -0.86 -9.54 -6.42
CA ASP A 84 -0.73 -8.39 -5.53
C ASP A 84 0.15 -8.77 -4.33
N HIS A 85 1.33 -8.18 -4.22
CA HIS A 85 2.26 -8.43 -3.12
C HIS A 85 1.91 -7.68 -1.82
N TRP A 86 0.95 -6.75 -1.87
CA TRP A 86 0.50 -5.95 -0.73
C TRP A 86 -0.75 -6.56 -0.09
N CYS A 87 -1.57 -7.25 -0.88
CA CYS A 87 -2.76 -7.95 -0.44
C CYS A 87 -2.64 -9.46 -0.70
N PRO A 88 -2.32 -10.26 0.34
CA PRO A 88 -2.23 -11.72 0.21
C PRO A 88 -3.51 -12.35 -0.38
N PHE A 89 -3.33 -13.43 -1.15
CA PHE A 89 -4.42 -14.13 -1.82
C PHE A 89 -5.46 -14.68 -0.83
N GLU A 90 -5.03 -15.04 0.37
CA GLU A 90 -5.86 -15.55 1.45
C GLU A 90 -7.00 -14.58 1.82
N TYR A 91 -6.78 -13.27 1.68
CA TYR A 91 -7.82 -12.27 1.97
C TYR A 91 -8.95 -12.27 0.95
N PHE A 92 -8.67 -12.64 -0.30
CA PHE A 92 -9.72 -12.87 -1.31
C PHE A 92 -10.57 -14.09 -0.93
N ASP A 93 -9.92 -15.19 -0.55
CA ASP A 93 -10.61 -16.42 -0.14
C ASP A 93 -11.49 -16.20 1.10
N ASP A 94 -10.97 -15.51 2.11
CA ASP A 94 -11.72 -15.15 3.33
C ASP A 94 -12.93 -14.27 3.01
N MET A 95 -12.76 -13.24 2.18
CA MET A 95 -13.88 -12.39 1.75
C MET A 95 -14.95 -13.17 1.00
N ARG A 96 -14.55 -14.07 0.10
CA ARG A 96 -15.49 -14.90 -0.68
C ARG A 96 -16.24 -15.88 0.21
N LYS A 97 -15.59 -16.42 1.23
CA LYS A 97 -16.19 -17.33 2.22
C LYS A 97 -17.19 -16.61 3.13
N ASP A 98 -16.82 -15.43 3.63
CA ASP A 98 -17.64 -14.70 4.61
C ASP A 98 -18.78 -13.92 3.96
N TYR A 99 -18.58 -13.41 2.74
CA TYR A 99 -19.54 -12.60 1.98
C TYR A 99 -19.77 -13.16 0.58
N PRO A 100 -20.32 -14.37 0.43
CA PRO A 100 -20.49 -15.02 -0.88
C PRO A 100 -21.46 -14.28 -1.82
N GLN A 101 -22.26 -13.35 -1.29
CA GLN A 101 -23.18 -12.52 -2.07
C GLN A 101 -22.56 -11.18 -2.52
N ALA A 102 -21.42 -10.78 -1.92
CA ALA A 102 -20.77 -9.53 -2.28
C ALA A 102 -20.14 -9.63 -3.67
N ASP A 103 -20.02 -8.48 -4.33
CA ASP A 103 -19.33 -8.38 -5.60
C ASP A 103 -17.82 -8.47 -5.38
N ILE A 104 -17.25 -9.65 -5.57
CA ILE A 104 -15.83 -9.93 -5.33
C ILE A 104 -15.26 -10.55 -6.61
N SER A 105 -14.26 -9.90 -7.18
CA SER A 105 -13.59 -10.30 -8.41
C SER A 105 -12.11 -10.56 -8.17
N LEU A 106 -11.59 -11.60 -8.82
CA LEU A 106 -10.16 -11.92 -8.87
C LEU A 106 -9.66 -11.71 -10.30
N CYS A 107 -8.61 -10.91 -10.45
CA CYS A 107 -7.97 -10.60 -11.71
C CYS A 107 -6.74 -11.48 -11.94
N ASP A 108 -6.74 -12.18 -13.07
CA ASP A 108 -5.63 -13.00 -13.57
C ASP A 108 -4.69 -12.25 -14.54
N LYS A 109 -4.99 -10.97 -14.85
CA LYS A 109 -4.23 -10.16 -15.82
C LYS A 109 -2.90 -9.62 -15.31
N ASN A 110 -2.40 -10.09 -14.17
CA ASN A 110 -1.12 -9.68 -13.59
C ASN A 110 -0.97 -8.15 -13.44
N ILE A 111 -2.02 -7.50 -12.95
CA ILE A 111 -2.01 -6.07 -12.66
C ILE A 111 -1.31 -5.84 -11.32
N GLU A 112 -0.33 -4.95 -11.29
CA GLU A 112 0.39 -4.55 -10.08
C GLU A 112 -0.52 -3.79 -9.12
N HIS A 113 -0.19 -3.82 -7.81
CA HIS A 113 -0.93 -3.07 -6.79
C HIS A 113 -1.03 -1.58 -7.13
N ALA A 114 0.09 -1.00 -7.55
CA ALA A 114 0.18 0.38 -8.02
C ALA A 114 -0.25 0.51 -9.49
N PHE A 115 -1.42 -0.02 -9.84
CA PHE A 115 -1.94 -0.09 -11.22
C PHE A 115 -2.01 1.28 -11.92
N VAL A 116 -2.08 2.37 -11.17
CA VAL A 116 -2.09 3.76 -11.68
C VAL A 116 -0.76 4.21 -12.31
N LEU A 117 0.32 3.47 -12.06
CA LEU A 117 1.65 3.78 -12.60
C LEU A 117 1.86 3.19 -14.00
N ASP A 118 0.98 2.29 -14.44
CA ASP A 118 0.99 1.68 -15.77
C ASP A 118 -0.27 2.07 -16.54
N GLU A 119 -0.09 2.56 -17.77
CA GLU A 119 -1.20 3.07 -18.59
C GLU A 119 -2.20 1.96 -18.94
N GLY A 120 -1.71 0.77 -19.29
CA GLY A 120 -2.56 -0.36 -19.66
C GLY A 120 -3.41 -0.87 -18.47
N SER A 121 -2.79 -0.98 -17.30
CA SER A 121 -3.45 -1.34 -16.05
C SER A 121 -4.48 -0.28 -15.65
N THR A 122 -4.15 1.00 -15.81
CA THR A 122 -5.06 2.12 -15.57
C THR A 122 -6.27 2.06 -16.50
N GLU A 123 -6.07 1.88 -17.80
CA GLU A 123 -7.14 1.78 -18.78
C GLU A 123 -8.06 0.58 -18.49
N HIS A 124 -7.47 -0.57 -18.15
CA HIS A 124 -8.24 -1.76 -17.77
C HIS A 124 -9.12 -1.52 -16.53
N MET A 125 -8.54 -0.94 -15.46
CA MET A 125 -9.29 -0.64 -14.24
C MET A 125 -10.36 0.42 -14.46
N ALA A 126 -10.11 1.42 -15.32
CA ALA A 126 -11.11 2.42 -15.70
C ALA A 126 -12.30 1.79 -16.43
N LYS A 127 -12.03 0.91 -17.42
CA LYS A 127 -13.08 0.17 -18.13
C LYS A 127 -13.86 -0.73 -17.18
N TYR A 128 -13.17 -1.51 -16.35
CA TYR A 128 -13.80 -2.38 -15.36
C TYR A 128 -14.74 -1.59 -14.43
N THR A 129 -14.26 -0.48 -13.89
CA THR A 129 -15.06 0.40 -13.00
C THR A 129 -16.26 1.00 -13.75
N ALA A 130 -16.07 1.46 -14.98
CA ALA A 130 -17.15 2.01 -15.79
C ALA A 130 -18.25 0.96 -16.04
N GLU A 131 -17.90 -0.28 -16.37
CA GLU A 131 -18.88 -1.36 -16.53
C GLU A 131 -19.63 -1.65 -15.22
N LYS A 132 -18.94 -1.65 -14.07
CA LYS A 132 -19.58 -1.88 -12.76
C LYS A 132 -20.58 -0.79 -12.37
N CYS A 133 -20.33 0.45 -12.80
CA CYS A 133 -21.21 1.58 -12.51
C CYS A 133 -22.42 1.68 -13.46
N LYS A 134 -22.40 1.00 -14.62
CA LYS A 134 -23.54 1.00 -15.56
C LYS A 134 -24.76 0.34 -14.91
N GLY A 135 -25.78 1.14 -14.60
CA GLY A 135 -27.02 0.69 -13.96
C GLY A 135 -27.12 1.02 -12.46
N VAL A 136 -26.11 1.66 -11.87
CA VAL A 136 -26.17 2.25 -10.52
C VAL A 136 -26.44 3.76 -10.58
N LEU A 137 -26.03 4.40 -11.70
CA LEU A 137 -26.38 5.77 -12.11
C LEU A 137 -27.47 5.73 -13.17
#